data_AF-A0A852C977-F1
#
_entry.id   AF-A0A852C977-F1
#
_cell.length_a   1.000
_cell.length_b   1.000
_cell.length_c   1.000
_cell.angle_alpha   90.00
_cell.angle_beta   90.00
_cell.angle_gamma   90.00
#
_symmetry.space_group_name_H-M   'P 1'
#
loop_
_entity.id
_entity.type
_entity.pdbx_description
1 polymer ?
#
loop_
_entity_poly.entity_id
_entity_poly.type
_entity_poly.pdbx_seq_one_letter_code
_entity_poly.pdbx_strand_id
1 'polypeptide(L)' 'WQFVYGDTAVTQMTFLRLLSKEASQNITYLCKNSVGYMDDQTKNLKKAVVLKGANDLEIKA' A
#
# COMPACT_ATOMS: atom_id res chain seq x y z
N TRP A 1 6.86 -9.45 4.22
CA TRP A 1 6.76 -9.62 2.76
C TRP A 1 6.71 -8.24 2.13
N GLN A 2 7.61 -7.95 1.19
CA GLN A 2 7.65 -6.69 0.46
C GLN A 2 7.14 -6.95 -0.96
N PHE A 3 6.30 -6.05 -1.49
CA PHE A 3 5.92 -6.09 -2.89
C PHE A 3 7.12 -5.65 -3.72
N VAL A 4 7.60 -6.52 -4.62
CA VAL A 4 8.75 -6.25 -5.48
C VAL A 4 8.29 -6.31 -6.92
N TYR A 5 8.68 -5.31 -7.71
CA TYR A 5 8.51 -5.32 -9.16
C TYR A 5 9.71 -6.06 -9.78
N GLY A 6 9.57 -6.58 -11.01
CA GLY A 6 10.69 -7.22 -11.71
C GLY A 6 11.90 -6.28 -11.81
N ASP A 7 13.11 -6.84 -11.87
CA ASP A 7 14.37 -6.09 -11.74
C ASP A 7 14.50 -4.92 -12.73
N THR A 8 14.08 -5.13 -13.98
CA THR A 8 14.03 -4.07 -15.02
C THR A 8 12.94 -3.03 -14.78
N ALA A 9 11.86 -3.39 -14.07
CA ALA A 9 10.75 -2.51 -13.80
C ALA A 9 11.12 -1.42 -12.77
N VAL A 10 12.08 -1.65 -11.88
CA VAL A 10 12.51 -0.65 -10.88
C VAL A 10 13.09 0.60 -11.57
N THR A 11 13.96 0.41 -12.56
CA THR A 11 14.50 1.50 -13.38
C THR A 11 13.39 2.23 -14.11
N GLN A 12 12.45 1.50 -14.73
CA GLN A 12 11.32 2.10 -15.45
C GLN A 12 10.38 2.89 -14.52
N MET A 13 10.11 2.38 -13.31
CA MET A 13 9.32 3.07 -12.30
C MET A 13 9.98 4.38 -11.83
N THR A 14 11.32 4.44 -11.84
CA THR A 14 12.04 5.68 -11.50
C THR A 14 11.80 6.76 -12.54
N PHE A 15 11.87 6.42 -13.83
CA PHE A 15 11.54 7.36 -14.91
C PHE A 15 10.08 7.80 -14.86
N LEU A 16 9.14 6.88 -14.63
CA LEU A 16 7.72 7.22 -14.50
C LEU A 16 7.47 8.20 -13.34
N ARG A 17 8.17 8.03 -12.21
CA ARG A 17 8.07 8.95 -11.06
C ARG A 17 8.66 10.34 -11.36
N LEU A 18 9.69 10.43 -12.19
CA LEU A 18 10.27 11.72 -12.61
C LEU A 18 9.38 12.46 -13.61
N LEU A 19 8.69 11.71 -14.49
CA LEU A 19 7.88 12.27 -15.57
C LEU A 19 6.41 12.50 -15.20
N SER A 20 5.95 11.96 -14.07
CA SER A 20 4.56 12.03 -13.63
C SER A 20 4.41 12.84 -12.35
N LYS A 21 3.38 13.69 -12.29
CA LYS A 21 3.07 14.51 -11.11
C LYS A 21 2.29 13.74 -10.04
N GLU A 22 1.48 12.76 -10.45
CA GLU A 22 0.58 12.00 -9.59
C GLU A 22 0.65 10.51 -9.95
N ALA A 23 0.36 9.64 -8.98
CA ALA A 23 0.31 8.20 -9.16
C ALA A 23 -0.77 7.60 -8.25
N SER A 24 -1.43 6.53 -8.72
CA SER A 24 -2.45 5.80 -7.96
C SER A 24 -2.19 4.29 -8.06
N GLN A 25 -2.31 3.59 -6.93
CA GLN A 25 -2.12 2.15 -6.85
C GLN A 25 -3.25 1.52 -6.02
N ASN A 26 -4.07 0.71 -6.67
CA ASN A 26 -5.12 -0.04 -6.00
C ASN A 26 -4.55 -1.34 -5.42
N ILE A 27 -4.72 -1.55 -4.12
CA ILE A 27 -4.29 -2.77 -3.43
C ILE A 27 -5.52 -3.42 -2.80
N THR A 28 -5.75 -4.69 -3.12
CA THR A 28 -6.84 -5.48 -2.53
C THR A 28 -6.26 -6.39 -1.45
N TYR A 29 -6.61 -6.13 -0.20
CA TYR A 29 -6.27 -7.00 0.92
C TYR A 29 -7.34 -8.09 1.08
N LEU A 30 -6.99 -9.33 0.72
CA LEU A 30 -7.86 -10.48 0.90
C LEU A 30 -7.66 -11.05 2.31
N CYS A 31 -8.70 -11.03 3.13
CA CYS A 31 -8.63 -11.43 4.55
C CYS A 31 -9.59 -12.57 4.89
N LYS A 32 -9.20 -13.41 5.85
CA LYS A 32 -10.07 -14.41 6.50
C LYS A 32 -9.94 -14.21 8.01
N ASN A 33 -11.05 -13.87 8.68
CA ASN A 33 -11.09 -13.54 10.11
C ASN A 33 -10.13 -12.42 10.57
N SER A 34 -9.74 -11.51 9.66
CA SER A 34 -8.85 -10.38 9.95
C SER A 34 -9.54 -9.08 9.57
N VAL A 35 -9.40 -8.05 10.40
CA VAL A 35 -9.98 -6.71 10.17
C VAL A 35 -9.00 -5.92 9.32
N GLY A 36 -9.43 -5.46 8.14
CA GLY A 36 -8.58 -4.70 7.22
C GLY A 36 -8.68 -3.17 7.38
N TYR A 37 -9.78 -2.66 7.94
CA TYR A 37 -10.06 -1.22 8.01
C TYR A 37 -10.89 -0.87 9.26
N MET A 38 -12.20 -1.16 9.24
CA MET A 38 -13.10 -0.89 10.36
C MET A 38 -13.31 -2.15 11.19
N ASP A 39 -12.99 -2.09 12.48
CA ASP A 39 -13.34 -3.14 13.44
C ASP A 39 -14.80 -2.95 13.88
N ASP A 40 -15.68 -3.85 13.47
CA ASP A 40 -17.13 -3.77 13.75
C ASP A 40 -17.45 -3.99 15.23
N GLN A 41 -16.60 -4.73 15.98
CA GLN A 41 -16.82 -5.00 17.40
C GLN A 41 -16.47 -3.80 18.28
N THR A 42 -15.48 -3.01 17.86
CA THR A 42 -14.93 -1.92 18.67
C THR A 42 -15.13 -0.54 18.03
N LYS A 43 -15.80 -0.47 16.87
CA LYS A 43 -16.05 0.74 16.05
C LYS A 43 -14.83 1.64 15.92
N ASN A 44 -13.65 1.04 15.73
CA ASN A 44 -12.40 1.79 15.62
C ASN A 44 -11.58 1.35 14.41
N LEU A 45 -10.65 2.23 14.01
CA LEU A 45 -9.73 2.04 12.90
C LEU A 45 -8.34 1.60 13.39
N LYS A 46 -8.19 1.21 14.66
CA LYS A 46 -6.87 0.87 15.23
C LYS A 46 -6.25 -0.38 14.60
N LYS A 47 -7.07 -1.23 13.98
CA LYS A 47 -6.65 -2.43 13.25
C LYS A 47 -6.59 -2.21 11.73
N ALA A 48 -6.67 -0.97 11.26
CA ALA A 48 -6.54 -0.69 9.84
C ALA A 48 -5.16 -1.13 9.33
N VAL A 49 -5.14 -1.71 8.13
CA VAL A 49 -3.88 -2.12 7.48
C VAL A 49 -3.05 -0.89 7.17
N VAL A 50 -1.78 -0.94 7.56
CA VAL A 50 -0.78 0.07 7.21
C VAL A 50 -0.06 -0.36 5.95
N LEU A 51 -0.10 0.46 4.91
CA LEU A 51 0.64 0.22 3.68
C LEU A 51 1.98 0.95 3.75
N LYS A 52 3.07 0.25 3.45
CA LYS A 52 4.41 0.87 3.37
C LYS A 52 4.71 1.22 1.92
N GLY A 53 4.94 2.51 1.68
CA GLY A 53 5.40 3.02 0.40
C GLY A 53 6.86 2.67 0.13
N ALA A 54 7.28 2.84 -1.12
CA ALA A 54 8.66 2.57 -1.56
C ALA A 54 9.73 3.53 -0.98
N ASN A 55 9.31 4.55 -0.23
CA ASN A 55 10.13 5.55 0.45
C ASN A 55 10.01 5.45 1.98
N ASP A 56 9.73 4.27 2.50
CA ASP A 56 9.50 3.98 3.93
C ASP A 56 8.36 4.77 4.59
N LEU A 57 7.55 5.48 3.78
CA LEU A 57 6.38 6.20 4.25
C LEU A 57 5.26 5.21 4.60
N GLU A 58 4.62 5.43 5.74
CA GLU A 58 3.44 4.67 6.14
C GLU A 58 2.17 5.39 5.69
N ILE A 59 1.36 4.72 4.88
CA ILE A 59 0.03 5.17 4.45
C ILE A 59 -0.99 4.51 5.38
N LYS A 60 -1.75 5.34 6.09
CA LYS A 60 -2.74 4.96 7.11
C LYS A 60 -4.10 5.56 6.75
N ALA A 61 -5.15 4.93 7.28
CA ALA A 61 -6.54 5.38 7.23
C ALA A 61 -6.85 6.42 8.33
#